data_AF-A0A355DAP8-F1
#
_entry.id   AF-A0A355DAP8-F1
#
_cell.length_a   1.000
_cell.length_b   1.000
_cell.length_c   1.000
_cell.angle_alpha   90.00
_cell.angle_beta   90.00
_cell.angle_gamma   90.00
#
_symmetry.space_group_name_H-M   'P 1'
#
loop_
_entity.id
_entity.type
_entity.pdbx_description
1 polymer ?
#
loop_
_entity_poly.entity_id
_entity_poly.type
_entity_poly.pdbx_seq_one_letter_code
_entity_poly.pdbx_strand_id
1 'polypeptide(L)'
;GEQYLIYNLLSIASNLLYITYPIADLEGKTKRYSMVISRLKSLFTNVLENTDILKDEVGEDEKGIVGKTPTFNNLIKKLHEYIEKDEITDLWKEIYRYYYKEPEYREKLLKVISGFTYKNHIEAISKDKIRQLYGKSLSVSKIEAYANCSFGYFVKYGLKAKERKIYTFAPLDFGNLIHEGLEKFSKRVEKEKAVWGTLDKEFCERVISDVISELINSEEHRILKSSKRYEYVATRVKRILCRMVLIINEQMERGTFQPIGYEISFGFEKDDYYPPIPIILSTGEVVKLQGKIDRVDKTSIDGVNYYRVVDYKTGKIDLDINDVYNGLKIQLLTYLDAILTLEQEKVSKKPVVSEGKGRTMPGAMVYLSVDDPIMDGSKKLTMENLEEEVLKALKMKGIVIRDLKVIKEMDKTIEKGGTSSIIPVALNKPKKGSDEAEFSKNNSSVITYEGFNVLRSHMKEKVRKVCEDMLEGIIEVTPCKNGKSYYCEFCEFSSICQFDETMAINNFKVMPRKNKKELLQQLEVEGKGGEGNE
;
A
#
# COMPACT_ATOMS: atom_id res chain seq x y z
N GLY A 1 22.43 -63.93 2.19
CA GLY A 1 21.89 -63.26 0.98
C GLY A 1 22.76 -62.08 0.60
N GLU A 2 22.57 -60.93 1.23
CA GLU A 2 23.22 -59.67 0.86
C GLU A 2 24.76 -59.67 0.95
N GLN A 3 25.35 -60.29 1.97
CA GLN A 3 26.82 -60.38 2.08
C GLN A 3 27.46 -61.15 0.91
N TYR A 4 26.76 -62.16 0.38
CA TYR A 4 27.22 -62.91 -0.79
C TYR A 4 27.13 -62.05 -2.07
N LEU A 5 26.08 -61.24 -2.21
CA LEU A 5 25.95 -60.28 -3.31
C LEU A 5 27.03 -59.19 -3.26
N ILE A 6 27.31 -58.65 -2.07
CA ILE A 6 28.39 -57.67 -1.87
C ILE A 6 29.75 -58.31 -2.19
N TYR A 7 30.01 -59.53 -1.73
CA TYR A 7 31.24 -60.26 -2.06
C TYR A 7 31.41 -60.44 -3.56
N ASN A 8 30.37 -60.88 -4.27
CA ASN A 8 30.40 -61.01 -5.73
C ASN A 8 30.66 -59.64 -6.38
N LEU A 9 29.93 -58.59 -6.00
CA LEU A 9 30.12 -57.23 -6.55
C LEU A 9 31.55 -56.71 -6.36
N LEU A 10 32.15 -56.94 -5.20
CA LEU A 10 33.51 -56.51 -4.88
C LEU A 10 34.60 -57.34 -5.59
N SER A 11 34.26 -58.53 -6.11
CA SER A 11 35.21 -59.44 -6.78
C SER A 11 35.06 -59.51 -8.30
N ILE A 12 34.12 -58.76 -8.89
CA ILE A 12 33.90 -58.71 -10.35
C ILE A 12 35.04 -57.98 -11.08
N ALA A 13 35.59 -56.91 -10.49
CA ALA A 13 36.59 -56.10 -11.14
C ALA A 13 37.97 -56.80 -11.16
N SER A 14 38.60 -56.89 -12.33
CA SER A 14 39.93 -57.49 -12.48
C SER A 14 41.08 -56.51 -12.25
N ASN A 15 40.86 -55.20 -12.47
CA ASN A 15 41.92 -54.19 -12.46
C ASN A 15 41.69 -53.09 -11.42
N LEU A 16 40.54 -52.40 -11.46
CA LEU A 16 40.23 -51.24 -10.62
C LEU A 16 38.78 -51.31 -10.14
N LEU A 17 38.56 -51.03 -8.85
CA LEU A 17 37.24 -50.97 -8.23
C LEU A 17 37.04 -49.62 -7.54
N TYR A 18 36.01 -48.89 -7.96
CA TYR A 18 35.59 -47.64 -7.32
C TYR A 18 34.34 -47.89 -6.49
N ILE A 19 34.37 -47.44 -5.23
CA ILE A 19 33.23 -47.54 -4.33
C ILE A 19 32.89 -46.14 -3.87
N THR A 20 31.73 -45.66 -4.31
CA THR A 20 31.26 -44.31 -4.05
C THR A 20 30.03 -44.36 -3.15
N TYR A 21 29.89 -43.37 -2.29
CA TYR A 21 28.68 -43.18 -1.49
C TYR A 21 28.37 -41.69 -1.37
N PRO A 22 27.09 -41.29 -1.43
CA PRO A 22 26.70 -39.92 -1.20
C PRO A 22 26.73 -39.63 0.31
N ILE A 23 27.15 -38.42 0.69
CA ILE A 23 27.04 -37.97 2.09
C ILE A 23 25.73 -37.23 2.36
N ALA A 24 24.97 -36.88 1.31
CA ALA A 24 23.67 -36.22 1.41
C ALA A 24 22.73 -36.67 0.27
N ASP A 25 21.41 -36.57 0.47
CA ASP A 25 20.45 -36.65 -0.64
C ASP A 25 20.24 -35.30 -1.34
N LEU A 26 19.34 -35.27 -2.33
CA LEU A 26 19.02 -34.10 -3.14
C LEU A 26 18.47 -32.91 -2.32
N GLU A 27 17.94 -33.16 -1.12
CA GLU A 27 17.45 -32.12 -0.20
C GLU A 27 18.55 -31.67 0.80
N GLY A 28 19.74 -32.27 0.72
CA GLY A 28 20.86 -31.99 1.64
C GLY A 28 20.81 -32.79 2.95
N LYS A 29 19.91 -33.77 3.11
CA LYS A 29 19.87 -34.59 4.34
C LYS A 29 21.01 -35.58 4.36
N THR A 30 21.72 -35.64 5.49
CA THR A 30 22.88 -36.52 5.65
C THR A 30 22.54 -37.99 5.40
N LYS A 31 23.35 -38.63 4.56
CA LYS A 31 23.35 -40.08 4.33
C LYS A 31 24.55 -40.68 5.04
N ARG A 32 24.31 -41.75 5.80
CA ARG A 32 25.38 -42.55 6.37
C ARG A 32 25.79 -43.60 5.36
N TYR A 33 27.10 -43.76 5.19
CA TYR A 33 27.61 -44.83 4.36
C TYR A 33 27.33 -46.20 5.00
N SER A 34 27.19 -47.21 4.14
CA SER A 34 26.95 -48.59 4.57
C SER A 34 28.11 -49.13 5.40
N MET A 35 27.84 -50.09 6.30
CA MET A 35 28.86 -50.81 7.07
C MET A 35 29.95 -51.45 6.20
N VAL A 36 29.65 -51.71 4.91
CA VAL A 36 30.63 -52.19 3.92
C VAL A 36 31.84 -51.27 3.82
N ILE A 37 31.63 -49.95 3.84
CA ILE A 37 32.72 -48.96 3.76
C ILE A 37 33.61 -49.05 5.00
N SER A 38 33.02 -49.14 6.19
CA SER A 38 33.79 -49.32 7.44
C SER A 38 34.65 -50.57 7.39
N ARG A 39 34.11 -51.68 6.87
CA ARG A 39 34.82 -52.95 6.76
C ARG A 39 35.97 -52.87 5.75
N LEU A 40 35.77 -52.22 4.62
CA LEU A 40 36.82 -52.01 3.63
C LEU A 40 37.95 -51.13 4.17
N LYS A 41 37.64 -50.05 4.88
CA LYS A 41 38.63 -49.20 5.54
C LYS A 41 39.44 -49.96 6.59
N SER A 42 38.84 -50.95 7.26
CA SER A 42 39.56 -51.81 8.22
C SER A 42 40.47 -52.85 7.54
N LEU A 43 40.08 -53.37 6.37
CA LEU A 43 40.85 -54.35 5.62
C LEU A 43 42.01 -53.72 4.84
N PHE A 44 41.80 -52.49 4.36
CA PHE A 44 42.77 -51.76 3.55
C PHE A 44 43.09 -50.42 4.22
N THR A 45 44.02 -50.45 5.18
CA THR A 45 44.34 -49.31 6.04
C THR A 45 45.00 -48.13 5.32
N ASN A 46 45.54 -48.35 4.12
CA ASN A 46 46.21 -47.34 3.30
C ASN A 46 45.34 -46.81 2.15
N VAL A 47 44.03 -47.10 2.15
CA VAL A 47 43.12 -46.59 1.11
C VAL A 47 42.90 -45.09 1.32
N LEU A 48 43.25 -44.31 0.29
CA LEU A 48 42.95 -42.89 0.24
C LEU A 48 41.50 -42.69 -0.16
N GLU A 49 40.77 -41.94 0.67
CA GLU A 49 39.41 -41.50 0.37
C GLU A 49 39.46 -40.12 -0.29
N ASN A 50 38.90 -40.03 -1.49
CA ASN A 50 38.75 -38.77 -2.19
C ASN A 50 37.34 -38.24 -1.99
N THR A 51 37.22 -36.94 -1.71
CA THR A 51 35.95 -36.22 -1.62
C THR A 51 35.85 -35.18 -2.73
N ASP A 52 34.64 -34.99 -3.27
CA ASP A 52 34.29 -33.95 -4.21
C ASP A 52 33.82 -32.63 -3.56
N ILE A 53 33.83 -32.57 -2.22
CA ILE A 53 33.26 -31.47 -1.44
C ILE A 53 34.34 -30.52 -0.88
N LEU A 54 35.49 -31.05 -0.51
CA LEU A 54 36.65 -30.29 -0.03
C LEU A 54 37.82 -30.63 -0.95
N LYS A 55 38.07 -29.79 -1.97
CA LYS A 55 39.18 -30.01 -2.91
C LYS A 55 40.06 -28.76 -2.95
N ASP A 56 41.36 -28.96 -2.74
CA ASP A 56 42.40 -27.95 -2.94
C ASP A 56 42.51 -27.59 -4.43
N GLU A 57 42.62 -26.29 -4.71
CA GLU A 57 42.51 -25.64 -6.03
C GLU A 57 43.58 -26.08 -7.07
N VAL A 58 44.61 -26.83 -6.67
CA VAL A 58 45.87 -26.98 -7.44
C VAL A 58 45.81 -28.05 -8.55
N GLY A 59 44.77 -28.88 -8.63
CA GLY A 59 44.67 -29.99 -9.59
C GLY A 59 43.35 -30.09 -10.39
N GLU A 60 42.50 -29.07 -10.34
CA GLU A 60 41.14 -29.08 -10.92
C GLU A 60 41.06 -28.76 -12.41
N ASP A 61 42.00 -27.98 -12.95
CA ASP A 61 41.80 -27.33 -14.24
C ASP A 61 41.68 -28.30 -15.42
N GLU A 62 42.47 -29.39 -15.42
CA GLU A 62 42.48 -30.35 -16.52
C GLU A 62 41.34 -31.38 -16.44
N LYS A 63 40.88 -31.73 -15.23
CA LYS A 63 39.83 -32.75 -15.02
C LYS A 63 38.42 -32.24 -15.35
N GLY A 64 38.23 -30.92 -15.38
CA GLY A 64 36.97 -30.28 -15.81
C GLY A 64 36.76 -30.24 -17.32
N ILE A 65 37.74 -30.71 -18.10
CA ILE A 65 37.75 -30.65 -19.58
C ILE A 65 37.33 -32.01 -20.14
N VAL A 66 36.01 -32.25 -20.21
CA VAL A 66 35.45 -33.54 -20.66
C VAL A 66 34.81 -33.43 -22.05
N GLY A 67 34.10 -32.33 -22.32
CA GLY A 67 33.38 -32.12 -23.57
C GLY A 67 32.86 -30.69 -23.67
N LYS A 68 32.44 -30.26 -24.87
CA LYS A 68 32.13 -28.84 -25.14
C LYS A 68 31.16 -28.22 -24.13
N THR A 69 29.99 -28.83 -23.89
CA THR A 69 29.00 -28.24 -22.98
C THR A 69 29.42 -28.28 -21.49
N PRO A 70 29.89 -29.41 -20.92
CA PRO A 70 30.39 -29.43 -19.54
C PRO A 70 31.55 -28.45 -19.30
N THR A 71 32.50 -28.37 -20.23
CA THR A 71 33.65 -27.46 -20.13
C THR A 71 33.21 -26.01 -20.26
N PHE A 72 32.23 -25.70 -21.11
CA PHE A 72 31.64 -24.37 -21.15
C PHE A 72 30.97 -23.99 -19.82
N ASN A 73 30.19 -24.88 -19.20
CA ASN A 73 29.58 -24.61 -17.89
C ASN A 73 30.64 -24.38 -16.79
N ASN A 74 31.72 -25.17 -16.80
CA ASN A 74 32.84 -24.97 -15.88
C ASN A 74 33.57 -23.64 -16.14
N LEU A 75 33.72 -23.24 -17.40
CA LEU A 75 34.27 -21.92 -17.74
C LEU A 75 33.42 -20.80 -17.12
N ILE A 76 32.09 -20.89 -17.15
CA ILE A 76 31.21 -19.88 -16.50
C ILE A 76 31.51 -19.77 -15.01
N LYS A 77 31.64 -20.91 -14.30
CA LYS A 77 31.99 -20.94 -12.88
C LYS A 77 33.34 -20.26 -12.62
N LYS A 78 34.35 -20.59 -13.43
CA LYS A 78 35.71 -20.03 -13.33
C LYS A 78 35.75 -18.53 -13.66
N LEU A 79 34.95 -18.06 -14.60
CA LEU A 79 34.80 -16.63 -14.88
C LEU A 79 34.14 -15.88 -13.72
N HIS A 80 33.19 -16.50 -13.02
CA HIS A 80 32.60 -15.92 -11.82
C HIS A 80 33.62 -15.83 -10.67
N GLU A 81 34.37 -16.92 -10.41
CA GLU A 81 35.47 -16.94 -9.44
C GLU A 81 36.53 -15.88 -9.77
N TYR A 82 36.86 -15.69 -11.05
CA TYR A 82 37.78 -14.65 -11.52
C TYR A 82 37.30 -13.24 -11.16
N ILE A 83 36.00 -12.96 -11.24
CA ILE A 83 35.47 -11.63 -10.89
C ILE A 83 35.56 -11.37 -9.39
N GLU A 84 35.40 -12.40 -8.56
CA GLU A 84 35.46 -12.29 -7.10
C GLU A 84 36.90 -12.24 -6.57
N LYS A 85 37.81 -13.03 -7.16
CA LYS A 85 39.17 -13.27 -6.64
C LYS A 85 40.29 -12.65 -7.48
N ASP A 86 40.01 -12.18 -8.70
CA ASP A 86 40.99 -11.73 -9.71
C ASP A 86 42.05 -12.81 -10.08
N GLU A 87 41.70 -14.08 -9.92
CA GLU A 87 42.59 -15.21 -10.21
C GLU A 87 41.97 -16.14 -11.27
N ILE A 88 42.72 -16.38 -12.36
CA ILE A 88 42.35 -17.36 -13.40
C ILE A 88 43.61 -17.93 -14.04
N THR A 89 43.65 -19.25 -14.19
CA THR A 89 44.82 -19.95 -14.74
C THR A 89 44.91 -19.79 -16.25
N ASP A 90 46.10 -19.99 -16.80
CA ASP A 90 46.33 -19.84 -18.24
C ASP A 90 45.54 -20.86 -19.08
N LEU A 91 45.26 -22.04 -18.52
CA LEU A 91 44.42 -23.04 -19.19
C LEU A 91 43.00 -22.49 -19.43
N TRP A 92 42.38 -21.89 -18.42
CA TRP A 92 41.04 -21.31 -18.57
C TRP A 92 41.01 -20.08 -19.50
N LYS A 93 42.11 -19.34 -19.60
CA LYS A 93 42.26 -18.27 -20.61
C LYS A 93 42.26 -18.84 -22.03
N GLU A 94 42.93 -19.97 -22.28
CA GLU A 94 42.89 -20.65 -23.59
C GLU A 94 41.51 -21.25 -23.89
N ILE A 95 40.86 -21.86 -22.90
CA ILE A 95 39.50 -22.38 -23.04
C ILE A 95 38.51 -21.25 -23.38
N TYR A 96 38.65 -20.10 -22.74
CA TYR A 96 37.90 -18.89 -23.10
C TYR A 96 38.13 -18.50 -24.56
N ARG A 97 39.41 -18.43 -25.01
CA ARG A 97 39.77 -18.09 -26.41
C ARG A 97 39.18 -19.09 -27.41
N TYR A 98 39.14 -20.37 -27.05
CA TYR A 98 38.52 -21.43 -27.84
C TYR A 98 37.02 -21.15 -28.03
N TYR A 99 36.25 -20.99 -26.96
CA TYR A 99 34.80 -20.73 -27.06
C TYR A 99 34.47 -19.37 -27.67
N TYR A 100 35.35 -18.37 -27.54
CA TYR A 100 35.19 -17.09 -28.20
C TYR A 100 35.31 -17.19 -29.73
N LYS A 101 36.14 -18.11 -30.24
CA LYS A 101 36.34 -18.34 -31.68
C LYS A 101 35.25 -19.22 -32.30
N GLU A 102 34.61 -20.08 -31.51
CA GLU A 102 33.52 -20.96 -31.97
C GLU A 102 32.19 -20.18 -32.07
N PRO A 103 31.59 -19.99 -33.27
CA PRO A 103 30.43 -19.11 -33.45
C PRO A 103 29.22 -19.44 -32.56
N GLU A 104 28.89 -20.74 -32.42
CA GLU A 104 27.74 -21.20 -31.63
C GLU A 104 27.88 -20.89 -30.13
N TYR A 105 29.12 -20.93 -29.62
CA TYR A 105 29.40 -20.68 -28.20
C TYR A 105 29.77 -19.23 -27.93
N ARG A 106 30.24 -18.48 -28.93
CA ARG A 106 30.57 -17.07 -28.79
C ARG A 106 29.36 -16.24 -28.34
N GLU A 107 28.19 -16.43 -28.94
CA GLU A 107 26.99 -15.71 -28.54
C GLU A 107 26.58 -16.03 -27.10
N LYS A 108 26.61 -17.32 -26.73
CA LYS A 108 26.33 -17.78 -25.35
C LYS A 108 27.33 -17.18 -24.37
N LEU A 109 28.62 -17.18 -24.71
CA LEU A 109 29.70 -16.63 -23.89
C LEU A 109 29.52 -15.13 -23.66
N LEU A 110 29.27 -14.36 -24.72
CA LEU A 110 29.03 -12.92 -24.62
C LEU A 110 27.79 -12.61 -23.76
N LYS A 111 26.73 -13.41 -23.88
CA LYS A 111 25.53 -13.28 -23.04
C LYS A 111 25.83 -13.55 -21.58
N VAL A 112 26.59 -14.59 -21.25
CA VAL A 112 27.03 -14.86 -19.87
C VAL A 112 27.86 -13.70 -19.33
N ILE A 113 28.83 -13.22 -20.12
CA ILE A 113 29.70 -12.10 -19.71
C ILE A 113 28.89 -10.84 -19.44
N SER A 114 27.87 -10.56 -20.27
CA SER A 114 26.97 -9.44 -20.03
C SER A 114 26.19 -9.58 -18.70
N GLY A 115 25.93 -10.81 -18.25
CA GLY A 115 25.30 -11.09 -16.96
C GLY A 115 26.15 -10.64 -15.76
N PHE A 116 27.48 -10.71 -15.86
CA PHE A 116 28.37 -10.26 -14.78
C PHE A 116 28.39 -8.74 -14.58
N THR A 117 28.05 -7.98 -15.62
CA THR A 117 27.94 -6.51 -15.56
C THR A 117 26.48 -6.05 -15.51
N TYR A 118 25.54 -7.00 -15.42
CA TYR A 118 24.13 -6.70 -15.37
C TYR A 118 23.80 -5.86 -14.14
N LYS A 119 23.05 -4.79 -14.38
CA LYS A 119 22.47 -3.96 -13.33
C LYS A 119 20.98 -3.89 -13.61
N ASN A 120 20.17 -4.12 -12.58
CA ASN A 120 18.74 -3.86 -12.64
C ASN A 120 18.47 -2.35 -12.53
N HIS A 121 18.93 -1.62 -13.55
CA HIS A 121 18.76 -0.18 -13.70
C HIS A 121 17.95 0.10 -14.95
N ILE A 122 17.04 1.06 -14.84
CA ILE A 122 16.10 1.39 -15.91
C ILE A 122 16.35 2.83 -16.34
N GLU A 123 16.63 3.01 -17.61
CA GLU A 123 16.76 4.33 -18.22
C GLU A 123 15.40 5.02 -18.30
N ALA A 124 15.41 6.36 -18.21
CA ALA A 124 14.20 7.15 -18.35
C ALA A 124 13.58 6.97 -19.75
N ILE A 125 12.26 6.86 -19.80
CA ILE A 125 11.53 6.79 -21.07
C ILE A 125 11.45 8.21 -21.66
N SER A 126 11.69 8.34 -22.96
CA SER A 126 11.52 9.61 -23.69
C SER A 126 10.16 10.26 -23.43
N LYS A 127 10.14 11.59 -23.22
CA LYS A 127 8.93 12.38 -22.91
C LYS A 127 7.78 12.14 -23.89
N ASP A 128 8.07 11.98 -25.18
CA ASP A 128 7.04 11.75 -26.20
C ASP A 128 6.31 10.43 -26.01
N LYS A 129 7.04 9.36 -25.67
CA LYS A 129 6.45 8.05 -25.36
C LYS A 129 5.62 8.13 -24.07
N ILE A 130 6.11 8.82 -23.05
CA ILE A 130 5.39 8.99 -21.77
C ILE A 130 4.06 9.72 -21.96
N ARG A 131 4.05 10.80 -22.74
CA ARG A 131 2.81 11.54 -23.05
C ARG A 131 1.79 10.66 -23.76
N GLN A 132 2.23 9.77 -24.65
CA GLN A 132 1.36 8.80 -25.30
C GLN A 132 0.87 7.69 -24.33
N LEU A 133 1.74 7.26 -23.41
CA LEU A 133 1.47 6.18 -22.44
C LEU A 133 0.48 6.59 -21.35
N TYR A 134 0.70 7.73 -20.71
CA TYR A 134 -0.07 8.15 -19.53
C TYR A 134 -1.32 8.95 -19.88
N GLY A 135 -1.37 9.58 -21.06
CA GLY A 135 -2.49 10.39 -21.50
C GLY A 135 -2.70 11.64 -20.62
N LYS A 136 -3.90 12.23 -20.68
CA LYS A 136 -4.20 13.52 -20.05
C LYS A 136 -4.89 13.44 -18.68
N SER A 137 -5.33 12.25 -18.27
CA SER A 137 -6.15 12.08 -17.06
C SER A 137 -5.39 11.33 -15.97
N LEU A 138 -5.09 12.05 -14.89
CA LEU A 138 -4.36 11.59 -13.74
C LEU A 138 -5.28 11.62 -12.52
N SER A 139 -5.23 10.60 -11.65
CA SER A 139 -6.02 10.57 -10.42
C SER A 139 -5.14 10.70 -9.19
N VAL A 140 -5.69 11.12 -8.06
CA VAL A 140 -4.90 11.22 -6.82
C VAL A 140 -4.34 9.86 -6.38
N SER A 141 -5.10 8.79 -6.54
CA SER A 141 -4.63 7.41 -6.30
C SER A 141 -3.48 6.99 -7.23
N LYS A 142 -3.44 7.51 -8.47
CA LYS A 142 -2.33 7.28 -9.41
C LYS A 142 -1.06 8.01 -8.97
N ILE A 143 -1.19 9.23 -8.43
CA ILE A 143 -0.06 9.98 -7.83
C ILE A 143 0.52 9.20 -6.66
N GLU A 144 -0.33 8.72 -5.74
CA GLU A 144 0.11 7.91 -4.60
C GLU A 144 0.80 6.63 -5.06
N ALA A 145 0.25 5.91 -6.06
CA ALA A 145 0.86 4.71 -6.60
C ALA A 145 2.26 4.99 -7.17
N TYR A 146 2.43 6.06 -7.93
CA TYR A 146 3.73 6.47 -8.47
C TYR A 146 4.70 6.87 -7.36
N ALA A 147 4.25 7.67 -6.39
CA ALA A 147 5.06 8.11 -5.27
C ALA A 147 5.59 6.93 -4.45
N ASN A 148 4.81 5.85 -4.33
CA ASN A 148 5.22 4.61 -3.66
C ASN A 148 6.22 3.77 -4.49
N CYS A 149 6.00 3.63 -5.81
CA CYS A 149 6.91 2.95 -6.72
C CYS A 149 6.62 3.34 -8.18
N SER A 150 7.52 4.10 -8.81
CA SER A 150 7.39 4.56 -10.19
C SER A 150 7.39 3.40 -11.20
N PHE A 151 8.22 2.37 -10.99
CA PHE A 151 8.18 1.17 -11.83
C PHE A 151 6.86 0.40 -11.71
N GLY A 152 6.35 0.19 -10.50
CA GLY A 152 5.06 -0.47 -10.28
C GLY A 152 3.91 0.29 -10.94
N TYR A 153 3.96 1.62 -10.87
CA TYR A 153 3.04 2.49 -11.61
C TYR A 153 3.15 2.29 -13.13
N PHE A 154 4.36 2.28 -13.67
CA PHE A 154 4.61 2.08 -15.10
C PHE A 154 4.02 0.76 -15.60
N VAL A 155 4.24 -0.34 -14.87
CA VAL A 155 3.67 -1.65 -15.23
C VAL A 155 2.14 -1.64 -15.16
N LYS A 156 1.57 -1.10 -14.07
CA LYS A 156 0.12 -1.11 -13.84
C LYS A 156 -0.67 -0.17 -14.75
N TYR A 157 -0.21 1.06 -14.91
CA TYR A 157 -0.96 2.14 -15.58
C TYR A 157 -0.39 2.49 -16.94
N GLY A 158 0.93 2.36 -17.12
CA GLY A 158 1.59 2.54 -18.40
C GLY A 158 1.34 1.34 -19.32
N LEU A 159 1.95 0.19 -19.00
CA LEU A 159 1.79 -1.04 -19.77
C LEU A 159 0.40 -1.67 -19.65
N LYS A 160 -0.38 -1.24 -18.64
CA LYS A 160 -1.73 -1.75 -18.34
C LYS A 160 -1.71 -3.26 -18.11
N ALA A 161 -0.64 -3.76 -17.49
CA ALA A 161 -0.54 -5.14 -17.08
C ALA A 161 -1.69 -5.46 -16.10
N LYS A 162 -2.31 -6.63 -16.29
CA LYS A 162 -3.41 -7.10 -15.47
C LYS A 162 -3.11 -8.50 -15.00
N GLU A 163 -3.43 -8.79 -13.75
CA GLU A 163 -3.45 -10.15 -13.26
C GLU A 163 -4.46 -11.00 -14.03
N ARG A 164 -4.23 -12.31 -14.03
CA ARG A 164 -5.22 -13.26 -14.49
C ARG A 164 -6.46 -13.13 -13.60
N LYS A 165 -7.59 -12.79 -14.19
CA LYS A 165 -8.87 -12.76 -13.47
C LYS A 165 -9.21 -14.17 -12.98
N ILE A 166 -9.37 -14.31 -11.67
CA ILE A 166 -9.87 -15.52 -11.02
C ILE A 166 -11.33 -15.25 -10.65
N TYR A 167 -12.21 -16.23 -10.87
CA TYR A 167 -13.62 -16.11 -10.46
C TYR A 167 -13.73 -16.27 -8.94
N THR A 168 -13.46 -15.19 -8.23
CA THR A 168 -13.48 -15.10 -6.76
C THR A 168 -14.04 -13.75 -6.34
N PHE A 169 -14.61 -13.68 -5.14
CA PHE A 169 -15.01 -12.42 -4.53
C PHE A 169 -13.81 -11.88 -3.74
N ALA A 170 -13.10 -10.91 -4.32
CA ALA A 170 -11.87 -10.37 -3.76
C ALA A 170 -12.14 -9.29 -2.69
N PRO A 171 -11.16 -8.95 -1.84
CA PRO A 171 -11.30 -7.86 -0.87
C PRO A 171 -11.68 -6.51 -1.50
N LEU A 172 -11.20 -6.23 -2.71
CA LEU A 172 -11.56 -5.01 -3.45
C LEU A 172 -13.05 -5.00 -3.83
N ASP A 173 -13.59 -6.13 -4.27
CA ASP A 173 -15.02 -6.26 -4.60
C ASP A 173 -15.89 -6.05 -3.36
N PHE A 174 -15.45 -6.58 -2.21
CA PHE A 174 -16.11 -6.34 -0.93
C PHE A 174 -16.12 -4.85 -0.57
N GLY A 175 -14.99 -4.16 -0.71
CA GLY A 175 -14.92 -2.70 -0.52
C GLY A 175 -15.89 -1.96 -1.43
N ASN A 176 -15.81 -2.18 -2.73
CA ASN A 176 -16.68 -1.53 -3.72
C ASN A 176 -18.17 -1.73 -3.41
N LEU A 177 -18.57 -2.94 -3.03
CA LEU A 177 -19.94 -3.27 -2.66
C LEU A 177 -20.41 -2.50 -1.40
N ILE A 178 -19.51 -2.28 -0.44
CA ILE A 178 -19.81 -1.47 0.75
C ILE A 178 -19.98 0.01 0.38
N HIS A 179 -19.10 0.58 -0.45
CA HIS A 179 -19.24 1.97 -0.92
C HIS A 179 -20.56 2.15 -1.68
N GLU A 180 -20.87 1.26 -2.62
CA GLU A 180 -22.12 1.30 -3.39
C GLU A 180 -23.36 1.18 -2.47
N GLY A 181 -23.29 0.32 -1.45
CA GLY A 181 -24.37 0.18 -0.46
C GLY A 181 -24.58 1.44 0.39
N LEU A 182 -23.51 2.05 0.88
CA LEU A 182 -23.57 3.31 1.65
C LEU A 182 -24.02 4.49 0.78
N GLU A 183 -23.62 4.53 -0.48
CA GLU A 183 -24.07 5.54 -1.46
C GLU A 183 -25.58 5.41 -1.69
N LYS A 184 -26.07 4.20 -2.02
CA LYS A 184 -27.49 3.97 -2.26
C LYS A 184 -28.35 4.25 -1.03
N PHE A 185 -27.89 3.87 0.16
CA PHE A 185 -28.57 4.20 1.40
C PHE A 185 -28.67 5.73 1.59
N SER A 186 -27.54 6.42 1.46
CA SER A 186 -27.46 7.88 1.61
C SER A 186 -28.38 8.62 0.63
N LYS A 187 -28.42 8.20 -0.65
CA LYS A 187 -29.36 8.75 -1.64
C LYS A 187 -30.82 8.49 -1.29
N ARG A 188 -31.13 7.37 -0.64
CA ARG A 188 -32.50 7.07 -0.17
C ARG A 188 -32.90 7.96 1.00
N VAL A 189 -31.98 8.25 1.93
CA VAL A 189 -32.19 9.23 3.01
C VAL A 189 -32.56 10.60 2.43
N GLU A 190 -31.79 11.07 1.45
CA GLU A 190 -32.06 12.35 0.77
C GLU A 190 -33.41 12.34 0.01
N LYS A 191 -33.68 11.27 -0.77
CA LYS A 191 -34.91 11.12 -1.55
C LYS A 191 -36.16 11.07 -0.67
N GLU A 192 -36.10 10.38 0.46
CA GLU A 192 -37.19 10.28 1.44
C GLU A 192 -37.26 11.51 2.37
N LYS A 193 -36.37 12.51 2.18
CA LYS A 193 -36.24 13.73 3.01
C LYS A 193 -36.06 13.41 4.50
N ALA A 194 -35.46 12.25 4.80
CA ALA A 194 -35.08 11.88 6.15
C ALA A 194 -33.78 12.61 6.55
N VAL A 195 -33.56 12.78 7.85
CA VAL A 195 -32.43 13.55 8.38
C VAL A 195 -31.51 12.61 9.15
N TRP A 196 -30.20 12.68 8.85
CA TRP A 196 -29.21 11.95 9.63
C TRP A 196 -29.16 12.46 11.07
N GLY A 197 -28.98 11.54 12.00
CA GLY A 197 -29.06 11.80 13.44
C GLY A 197 -30.48 11.69 14.00
N THR A 198 -31.49 11.46 13.15
CA THR A 198 -32.88 11.21 13.59
C THR A 198 -33.46 9.93 12.99
N LEU A 199 -32.63 9.10 12.34
CA LEU A 199 -33.10 7.86 11.73
C LEU A 199 -33.33 6.80 12.82
N ASP A 200 -34.50 6.17 12.81
CA ASP A 200 -34.76 5.01 13.66
C ASP A 200 -34.21 3.71 13.04
N LYS A 201 -34.18 2.66 13.86
CA LYS A 201 -33.64 1.36 13.46
C LYS A 201 -34.48 0.68 12.38
N GLU A 202 -35.80 0.85 12.42
CA GLU A 202 -36.75 0.22 11.50
C GLU A 202 -36.60 0.79 10.08
N PHE A 203 -36.44 2.12 9.97
CA PHE A 203 -36.08 2.82 8.76
C PHE A 203 -34.76 2.30 8.20
N CYS A 204 -33.70 2.24 9.04
CA CYS A 204 -32.39 1.78 8.62
C CYS A 204 -32.43 0.33 8.07
N GLU A 205 -33.10 -0.58 8.78
CA GLU A 205 -33.22 -1.98 8.39
C GLU A 205 -34.03 -2.18 7.11
N ARG A 206 -35.13 -1.43 6.94
CA ARG A 206 -35.94 -1.44 5.72
C ARG A 206 -35.12 -1.00 4.52
N VAL A 207 -34.51 0.19 4.60
CA VAL A 207 -33.75 0.76 3.47
C VAL A 207 -32.54 -0.11 3.13
N ILE A 208 -31.80 -0.62 4.11
CA ILE A 208 -30.67 -1.53 3.83
C ILE A 208 -31.15 -2.84 3.20
N SER A 209 -32.31 -3.38 3.60
CA SER A 209 -32.86 -4.58 2.98
C SER A 209 -33.19 -4.36 1.50
N ASP A 210 -33.75 -3.21 1.15
CA ASP A 210 -33.99 -2.82 -0.25
C ASP A 210 -32.67 -2.69 -1.02
N VAL A 211 -31.72 -1.94 -0.48
CA VAL A 211 -30.40 -1.69 -1.11
C VAL A 211 -29.65 -3.01 -1.37
N ILE A 212 -29.61 -3.91 -0.38
CA ILE A 212 -28.96 -5.21 -0.53
C ILE A 212 -29.65 -6.06 -1.60
N SER A 213 -30.98 -6.03 -1.65
CA SER A 213 -31.74 -6.76 -2.66
C SER A 213 -31.42 -6.24 -4.06
N GLU A 214 -31.33 -4.93 -4.24
CA GLU A 214 -30.89 -4.31 -5.50
C GLU A 214 -29.46 -4.70 -5.87
N LEU A 215 -28.52 -4.64 -4.92
CA LEU A 215 -27.11 -5.00 -5.15
C LEU A 215 -26.96 -6.45 -5.58
N ILE A 216 -27.53 -7.40 -4.82
CA ILE A 216 -27.47 -8.84 -5.11
C ILE A 216 -28.11 -9.18 -6.46
N ASN A 217 -29.13 -8.43 -6.87
CA ASN A 217 -29.83 -8.65 -8.14
C ASN A 217 -29.16 -7.99 -9.36
N SER A 218 -28.13 -7.16 -9.15
CA SER A 218 -27.36 -6.59 -10.25
C SER A 218 -26.50 -7.63 -10.96
N GLU A 219 -26.25 -7.44 -12.26
CA GLU A 219 -25.39 -8.35 -13.04
C GLU A 219 -23.93 -8.29 -12.55
N GLU A 220 -23.49 -7.12 -12.08
CA GLU A 220 -22.13 -6.89 -11.56
C GLU A 220 -21.81 -7.77 -10.35
N HIS A 221 -22.80 -8.03 -9.48
CA HIS A 221 -22.62 -8.79 -8.25
C HIS A 221 -23.17 -10.22 -8.31
N ARG A 222 -23.38 -10.77 -9.51
CA ARG A 222 -23.95 -12.10 -9.73
C ARG A 222 -23.19 -13.24 -9.03
N ILE A 223 -21.89 -13.06 -8.76
CA ILE A 223 -21.08 -13.99 -7.96
C ILE A 223 -21.66 -14.25 -6.57
N LEU A 224 -22.36 -13.26 -5.98
CA LEU A 224 -23.01 -13.39 -4.68
C LEU A 224 -24.10 -14.48 -4.65
N LYS A 225 -24.64 -14.85 -5.82
CA LYS A 225 -25.65 -15.91 -5.96
C LYS A 225 -25.06 -17.25 -6.42
N SER A 226 -23.76 -17.34 -6.69
CA SER A 226 -23.21 -18.52 -7.36
C SER A 226 -22.98 -19.71 -6.42
N SER A 227 -23.05 -19.52 -5.10
CA SER A 227 -22.98 -20.61 -4.12
C SER A 227 -23.58 -20.19 -2.77
N LYS A 228 -23.92 -21.17 -1.92
CA LYS A 228 -24.37 -20.92 -0.54
C LYS A 228 -23.36 -20.15 0.30
N ARG A 229 -22.05 -20.33 0.03
CA ARG A 229 -20.99 -19.56 0.65
C ARG A 229 -21.11 -18.07 0.30
N TYR A 230 -21.34 -17.75 -0.98
CA TYR A 230 -21.45 -16.36 -1.43
C TYR A 230 -22.79 -15.71 -1.04
N GLU A 231 -23.87 -16.49 -0.96
CA GLU A 231 -25.14 -16.01 -0.38
C GLU A 231 -24.91 -15.55 1.08
N TYR A 232 -24.12 -16.30 1.85
CA TYR A 232 -23.75 -15.90 3.20
C TYR A 232 -22.85 -14.65 3.24
N VAL A 233 -21.97 -14.45 2.24
CA VAL A 233 -21.20 -13.20 2.10
C VAL A 233 -22.15 -12.02 1.94
N ALA A 234 -23.20 -12.14 1.14
CA ALA A 234 -24.19 -11.08 0.98
C ALA A 234 -24.94 -10.77 2.30
N THR A 235 -25.29 -11.80 3.08
CA THR A 235 -25.83 -11.62 4.44
C THR A 235 -24.86 -10.89 5.36
N ARG A 236 -23.56 -11.20 5.27
CA ARG A 236 -22.52 -10.49 6.04
C ARG A 236 -22.40 -9.02 5.61
N VAL A 237 -22.46 -8.73 4.31
CA VAL A 237 -22.46 -7.36 3.78
C VAL A 237 -23.66 -6.59 4.32
N LYS A 238 -24.87 -7.18 4.29
CA LYS A 238 -26.07 -6.59 4.89
C LYS A 238 -25.86 -6.21 6.34
N ARG A 239 -25.32 -7.14 7.14
CA ARG A 239 -25.07 -6.93 8.58
C ARG A 239 -24.09 -5.79 8.82
N ILE A 240 -23.01 -5.73 8.04
CA ILE A 240 -22.00 -4.67 8.13
C ILE A 240 -22.62 -3.33 7.74
N LEU A 241 -23.36 -3.25 6.63
CA LEU A 241 -24.02 -2.01 6.23
C LEU A 241 -25.03 -1.52 7.27
N CYS A 242 -25.88 -2.41 7.82
CA CYS A 242 -26.78 -2.07 8.92
C CYS A 242 -26.02 -1.46 10.11
N ARG A 243 -24.90 -2.09 10.52
CA ARG A 243 -24.06 -1.56 11.59
C ARG A 243 -23.51 -0.19 11.24
N MET A 244 -22.97 -0.02 10.04
CA MET A 244 -22.37 1.23 9.59
C MET A 244 -23.38 2.38 9.54
N VAL A 245 -24.59 2.17 9.02
CA VAL A 245 -25.59 3.25 8.96
C VAL A 245 -26.07 3.67 10.34
N LEU A 246 -26.24 2.72 11.27
CA LEU A 246 -26.59 3.04 12.66
C LEU A 246 -25.48 3.87 13.34
N ILE A 247 -24.21 3.50 13.11
CA ILE A 247 -23.06 4.22 13.65
C ILE A 247 -22.93 5.62 13.04
N ILE A 248 -23.11 5.75 11.72
CA ILE A 248 -23.09 7.06 11.06
C ILE A 248 -24.24 7.93 11.58
N ASN A 249 -25.42 7.36 11.79
CA ASN A 249 -26.57 8.07 12.35
C ASN A 249 -26.28 8.61 13.76
N GLU A 250 -25.79 7.76 14.66
CA GLU A 250 -25.36 8.14 16.01
C GLU A 250 -24.26 9.22 15.99
N GLN A 251 -23.30 9.11 15.07
CA GLN A 251 -22.25 10.13 14.89
C GLN A 251 -22.83 11.49 14.45
N MET A 252 -23.87 11.51 13.62
CA MET A 252 -24.52 12.75 13.20
C MET A 252 -25.41 13.31 14.33
N GLU A 253 -26.04 12.47 15.15
CA GLU A 253 -26.84 12.89 16.30
C GLU A 253 -25.99 13.63 17.36
N ARG A 254 -24.75 13.18 17.58
CA ARG A 254 -23.82 13.79 18.55
C ARG A 254 -23.21 15.12 18.11
N GLY A 255 -23.40 15.54 16.87
CA GLY A 255 -22.78 16.75 16.30
C GLY A 255 -23.76 17.63 15.54
N THR A 256 -23.23 18.60 14.79
CA THR A 256 -23.99 19.42 13.83
C THR A 256 -23.44 19.34 12.40
N PHE A 257 -22.32 18.63 12.21
CA PHE A 257 -21.86 18.31 10.88
C PHE A 257 -22.90 17.43 10.18
N GLN A 258 -23.37 17.90 9.03
CA GLN A 258 -24.32 17.17 8.19
C GLN A 258 -23.68 16.83 6.85
N PRO A 259 -23.93 15.63 6.30
CA PRO A 259 -23.47 15.30 4.96
C PRO A 259 -24.09 16.27 3.94
N ILE A 260 -23.24 16.89 3.12
CA ILE A 260 -23.66 17.76 2.02
C ILE A 260 -23.51 17.09 0.66
N GLY A 261 -22.85 15.94 0.61
CA GLY A 261 -22.64 15.21 -0.61
C GLY A 261 -21.99 13.86 -0.39
N TYR A 262 -22.36 12.93 -1.26
CA TYR A 262 -21.86 11.57 -1.30
C TYR A 262 -21.24 11.33 -2.67
N GLU A 263 -20.13 10.59 -2.70
CA GLU A 263 -19.49 10.17 -3.93
C GLU A 263 -19.19 11.38 -4.86
N ILE A 264 -18.77 12.48 -4.23
CA ILE A 264 -18.47 13.77 -4.85
C ILE A 264 -17.27 13.59 -5.77
N SER A 265 -17.47 13.86 -7.06
CA SER A 265 -16.43 13.70 -8.07
C SER A 265 -15.84 15.04 -8.52
N PHE A 266 -14.53 14.99 -8.77
CA PHE A 266 -13.72 16.03 -9.40
C PHE A 266 -13.28 15.49 -10.75
N GLY A 267 -13.68 16.13 -11.85
CA GLY A 267 -13.38 15.54 -13.15
C GLY A 267 -13.85 16.35 -14.34
N PHE A 268 -13.74 15.74 -15.51
CA PHE A 268 -13.99 16.37 -16.80
C PHE A 268 -15.44 16.24 -17.27
N GLU A 269 -16.21 15.31 -16.69
CA GLU A 269 -17.56 14.99 -17.12
C GLU A 269 -18.56 16.07 -16.70
N LYS A 270 -19.72 16.11 -17.37
CA LYS A 270 -20.79 17.06 -17.06
C LYS A 270 -21.43 16.78 -15.70
N ASP A 271 -21.56 15.50 -15.36
CA ASP A 271 -22.22 15.05 -14.12
C ASP A 271 -21.30 15.10 -12.90
N ASP A 272 -20.04 15.51 -13.08
CA ASP A 272 -19.12 15.75 -11.97
C ASP A 272 -19.59 16.92 -11.10
N TYR A 273 -19.36 16.86 -9.79
CA TYR A 273 -19.71 17.95 -8.89
C TYR A 273 -18.78 19.15 -9.08
N TYR A 274 -17.48 18.88 -9.20
CA TYR A 274 -16.43 19.87 -9.30
C TYR A 274 -15.61 19.70 -10.58
N PRO A 275 -14.98 20.78 -11.09
CA PRO A 275 -13.96 20.66 -12.13
C PRO A 275 -12.77 19.82 -11.65
N PRO A 276 -11.90 19.35 -12.57
CA PRO A 276 -10.67 18.67 -12.20
C PRO A 276 -9.77 19.59 -11.38
N ILE A 277 -9.02 19.02 -10.44
CA ILE A 277 -8.12 19.75 -9.54
C ILE A 277 -6.86 20.15 -10.33
N PRO A 278 -6.57 21.45 -10.51
CA PRO A 278 -5.41 21.89 -11.27
C PRO A 278 -4.13 21.78 -10.44
N ILE A 279 -3.06 21.28 -11.06
CA ILE A 279 -1.69 21.26 -10.54
C ILE A 279 -0.81 22.00 -11.53
N ILE A 280 -0.24 23.12 -11.09
CA ILE A 280 0.64 23.95 -11.90
C ILE A 280 2.08 23.42 -11.74
N LEU A 281 2.70 23.02 -12.84
CA LEU A 281 4.09 22.57 -12.88
C LEU A 281 5.06 23.74 -12.93
N SER A 282 6.34 23.48 -12.64
CA SER A 282 7.41 24.50 -12.75
C SER A 282 7.58 25.07 -14.15
N THR A 283 7.18 24.32 -15.18
CA THR A 283 7.17 24.75 -16.58
C THR A 283 6.00 25.68 -16.93
N GLY A 284 5.04 25.86 -16.01
CA GLY A 284 3.76 26.53 -16.26
C GLY A 284 2.69 25.63 -16.91
N GLU A 285 3.03 24.40 -17.27
CA GLU A 285 2.04 23.40 -17.72
C GLU A 285 1.07 23.05 -16.57
N VAL A 286 -0.21 22.85 -16.89
CA VAL A 286 -1.24 22.50 -15.90
C VAL A 286 -1.67 21.05 -16.07
N VAL A 287 -1.33 20.23 -15.10
CA VAL A 287 -1.85 18.86 -14.97
C VAL A 287 -3.18 18.91 -14.23
N LYS A 288 -4.16 18.15 -14.69
CA LYS A 288 -5.50 18.13 -14.11
C LYS A 288 -5.77 16.78 -13.47
N LEU A 289 -6.02 16.79 -12.16
CA LEU A 289 -6.33 15.60 -11.40
C LEU A 289 -7.84 15.37 -11.33
N GLN A 290 -8.24 14.12 -11.53
CA GLN A 290 -9.58 13.65 -11.24
C GLN A 290 -9.62 12.82 -9.96
N GLY A 291 -10.78 12.70 -9.35
CA GLY A 291 -10.93 11.94 -8.13
C GLY A 291 -12.37 11.88 -7.68
N LYS A 292 -12.58 11.09 -6.64
CA LYS A 292 -13.87 10.90 -6.01
C LYS A 292 -13.66 10.78 -4.51
N ILE A 293 -14.51 11.45 -3.76
CA ILE A 293 -14.55 11.37 -2.30
C ILE A 293 -15.89 10.79 -1.88
N ASP A 294 -15.85 9.83 -0.95
CA ASP A 294 -17.05 9.10 -0.54
C ASP A 294 -18.07 9.99 0.16
N ARG A 295 -17.63 10.89 1.06
CA ARG A 295 -18.52 11.81 1.77
C ARG A 295 -17.86 13.12 2.16
N VAL A 296 -18.61 14.21 2.02
CA VAL A 296 -18.25 15.53 2.54
C VAL A 296 -19.32 15.96 3.53
N ASP A 297 -18.92 16.34 4.74
CA ASP A 297 -19.82 16.90 5.75
C ASP A 297 -19.48 18.38 5.98
N LYS A 298 -20.50 19.16 6.34
CA LYS A 298 -20.39 20.59 6.61
C LYS A 298 -21.11 20.98 7.91
N THR A 299 -20.55 21.96 8.63
CA THR A 299 -21.27 22.76 9.63
C THR A 299 -21.00 24.25 9.42
N SER A 300 -21.81 25.12 10.03
CA SER A 300 -21.62 26.58 10.01
C SER A 300 -21.56 27.10 11.43
N ILE A 301 -20.45 27.77 11.78
CA ILE A 301 -20.21 28.31 13.12
C ILE A 301 -19.85 29.79 12.95
N ASP A 302 -20.59 30.69 13.59
CA ASP A 302 -20.34 32.14 13.54
C ASP A 302 -20.22 32.69 12.10
N GLY A 303 -20.98 32.15 11.15
CA GLY A 303 -20.92 32.54 9.73
C GLY A 303 -19.73 31.97 8.94
N VAL A 304 -18.93 31.08 9.53
CA VAL A 304 -17.84 30.36 8.88
C VAL A 304 -18.26 28.93 8.57
N ASN A 305 -18.02 28.49 7.33
CA ASN A 305 -18.34 27.15 6.85
C ASN A 305 -17.17 26.21 7.10
N TYR A 306 -17.37 25.13 7.86
CA TYR A 306 -16.35 24.12 8.14
C TYR A 306 -16.64 22.84 7.38
N TYR A 307 -15.66 22.34 6.63
CA TYR A 307 -15.79 21.12 5.82
C TYR A 307 -14.94 20.00 6.38
N ARG A 308 -15.49 18.79 6.45
CA ARG A 308 -14.70 17.58 6.66
C ARG A 308 -14.90 16.57 5.55
N VAL A 309 -13.82 15.90 5.21
CA VAL A 309 -13.77 14.83 4.21
C VAL A 309 -13.71 13.48 4.92
N VAL A 310 -14.58 12.57 4.51
CA VAL A 310 -14.70 11.22 5.08
C VAL A 310 -14.59 10.21 3.97
N ASP A 311 -13.70 9.24 4.16
CA ASP A 311 -13.52 8.11 3.24
C ASP A 311 -13.72 6.80 4.00
N TYR A 312 -14.50 5.89 3.41
CA TYR A 312 -14.82 4.60 3.98
C TYR A 312 -13.71 3.61 3.63
N LYS A 313 -13.15 2.96 4.66
CA LYS A 313 -12.08 1.98 4.47
C LYS A 313 -12.41 0.68 5.15
N THR A 314 -12.38 -0.41 4.41
CA THR A 314 -12.50 -1.76 4.97
C THR A 314 -11.19 -2.14 5.68
N GLY A 315 -11.30 -2.59 6.93
CA GLY A 315 -10.14 -2.98 7.75
C GLY A 315 -9.63 -1.87 8.67
N LYS A 316 -8.58 -2.18 9.45
CA LYS A 316 -8.02 -1.27 10.46
C LYS A 316 -7.05 -0.28 9.81
N ILE A 317 -7.57 0.84 9.31
CA ILE A 317 -6.77 1.89 8.67
C ILE A 317 -6.76 3.16 9.52
N ASP A 318 -5.62 3.85 9.56
CA ASP A 318 -5.42 5.16 10.18
C ASP A 318 -4.76 6.09 9.15
N LEU A 319 -5.06 7.40 9.24
CA LEU A 319 -4.39 8.42 8.45
C LEU A 319 -3.22 8.97 9.27
N ASP A 320 -2.03 8.45 9.01
CA ASP A 320 -0.81 8.91 9.67
C ASP A 320 -0.31 10.20 9.03
N ILE A 321 -0.11 11.24 9.84
CA ILE A 321 0.46 12.52 9.39
C ILE A 321 1.82 12.36 8.70
N ASN A 322 2.64 11.37 9.08
CA ASN A 322 3.90 11.10 8.37
C ASN A 322 3.65 10.60 6.94
N ASP A 323 2.61 9.78 6.72
CA ASP A 323 2.29 9.28 5.38
C ASP A 323 1.80 10.42 4.48
N VAL A 324 0.99 11.34 5.05
CA VAL A 324 0.52 12.55 4.35
C VAL A 324 1.69 13.47 4.02
N TYR A 325 2.54 13.79 5.00
CA TYR A 325 3.71 14.65 4.84
C TYR A 325 4.70 14.10 3.81
N ASN A 326 4.92 12.78 3.81
CA ASN A 326 5.82 12.13 2.87
C ASN A 326 5.24 11.96 1.46
N GLY A 327 3.99 12.34 1.22
CA GLY A 327 3.33 12.22 -0.08
C GLY A 327 2.82 10.82 -0.42
N LEU A 328 2.72 9.92 0.58
CA LEU A 328 2.27 8.53 0.38
C LEU A 328 0.74 8.38 0.48
N LYS A 329 0.08 9.24 1.25
CA LYS A 329 -1.38 9.28 1.44
C LYS A 329 -1.89 10.72 1.40
N ILE A 330 -2.02 11.26 0.20
CA ILE A 330 -2.40 12.66 -0.05
C ILE A 330 -3.88 12.82 -0.41
N GLN A 331 -4.61 11.72 -0.66
CA GLN A 331 -5.97 11.73 -1.19
C GLN A 331 -6.92 12.64 -0.41
N LEU A 332 -7.06 12.43 0.90
CA LEU A 332 -7.99 13.23 1.72
C LEU A 332 -7.58 14.70 1.80
N LEU A 333 -6.28 14.99 1.93
CA LEU A 333 -5.78 16.36 1.99
C LEU A 333 -6.01 17.10 0.66
N THR A 334 -5.80 16.41 -0.47
CA THR A 334 -6.02 16.95 -1.82
C THR A 334 -7.49 17.29 -2.03
N TYR A 335 -8.41 16.42 -1.62
CA TYR A 335 -9.85 16.68 -1.75
C TYR A 335 -10.33 17.78 -0.82
N LEU A 336 -9.87 17.81 0.44
CA LEU A 336 -10.24 18.88 1.35
C LEU A 336 -9.71 20.23 0.85
N ASP A 337 -8.46 20.30 0.37
CA ASP A 337 -7.91 21.51 -0.26
C ASP A 337 -8.72 21.96 -1.48
N ALA A 338 -9.11 21.03 -2.34
CA ALA A 338 -9.92 21.31 -3.51
C ALA A 338 -11.31 21.86 -3.15
N ILE A 339 -12.01 21.24 -2.19
CA ILE A 339 -13.31 21.72 -1.70
C ILE A 339 -13.18 23.12 -1.12
N LEU A 340 -12.20 23.35 -0.26
CA LEU A 340 -11.98 24.67 0.36
C LEU A 340 -11.71 25.75 -0.69
N THR A 341 -10.95 25.42 -1.74
CA THR A 341 -10.63 26.37 -2.80
C THR A 341 -11.85 26.65 -3.68
N LEU A 342 -12.52 25.61 -4.16
CA LEU A 342 -13.62 25.72 -5.11
C LEU A 342 -14.89 26.31 -4.48
N GLU A 343 -15.19 25.98 -3.22
CA GLU A 343 -16.31 26.60 -2.50
C GLU A 343 -16.05 28.09 -2.22
N GLN A 344 -14.81 28.46 -1.91
CA GLN A 344 -14.42 29.86 -1.72
C GLN A 344 -14.53 30.67 -3.03
N GLU A 345 -14.18 30.06 -4.17
CA GLU A 345 -14.31 30.64 -5.51
C GLU A 345 -15.73 30.52 -6.08
N LYS A 346 -16.64 29.81 -5.40
CA LYS A 346 -18.00 29.48 -5.85
C LYS A 346 -18.03 28.77 -7.21
N VAL A 347 -17.09 27.86 -7.43
CA VAL A 347 -16.93 27.09 -8.66
C VAL A 347 -17.49 25.68 -8.46
N SER A 348 -18.67 25.41 -9.01
CA SER A 348 -19.26 24.08 -9.08
C SER A 348 -19.89 23.81 -10.44
N LYS A 349 -19.95 22.53 -10.85
CA LYS A 349 -20.63 22.10 -12.09
C LYS A 349 -22.10 21.73 -11.84
N LYS A 350 -22.43 21.36 -10.60
CA LYS A 350 -23.81 21.17 -10.13
C LYS A 350 -24.25 22.36 -9.27
N PRO A 351 -25.54 22.74 -9.30
CA PRO A 351 -26.10 23.53 -8.22
C PRO A 351 -26.05 22.67 -6.94
N VAL A 352 -25.80 23.30 -5.79
CA VAL A 352 -25.49 22.74 -4.46
C VAL A 352 -23.99 22.48 -4.29
N VAL A 353 -23.27 23.19 -3.40
CA VAL A 353 -23.56 23.40 -1.97
C VAL A 353 -23.26 24.84 -1.51
N SER A 354 -24.06 25.34 -0.54
CA SER A 354 -23.92 26.63 0.19
C SER A 354 -24.54 27.88 -0.45
N GLU A 355 -25.78 28.20 -0.09
CA GLU A 355 -26.27 29.59 0.02
C GLU A 355 -25.59 30.39 1.17
N GLY A 356 -24.46 29.89 1.68
CA GLY A 356 -23.76 30.44 2.84
C GLY A 356 -22.84 31.58 2.44
N LYS A 357 -23.19 32.81 2.80
CA LYS A 357 -22.25 33.95 2.83
C LYS A 357 -21.26 33.70 3.97
N GLY A 358 -20.05 33.22 3.68
CA GLY A 358 -19.05 32.93 4.73
C GLY A 358 -17.72 32.41 4.20
N ARG A 359 -16.65 32.60 4.99
CA ARG A 359 -15.33 32.02 4.74
C ARG A 359 -15.40 30.49 4.86
N THR A 360 -14.66 29.76 4.03
CA THR A 360 -14.54 28.30 4.12
C THR A 360 -13.29 27.90 4.89
N MET A 361 -13.42 26.98 5.84
CA MET A 361 -12.33 26.54 6.72
C MET A 361 -12.28 25.00 6.83
N PRO A 362 -11.08 24.42 7.03
CA PRO A 362 -10.94 22.97 7.25
C PRO A 362 -11.54 22.56 8.59
N GLY A 363 -12.27 21.45 8.60
CA GLY A 363 -12.73 20.77 9.81
C GLY A 363 -11.89 19.51 10.09
N ALA A 364 -11.94 18.52 9.20
CA ALA A 364 -11.20 17.27 9.39
C ALA A 364 -10.95 16.51 8.09
N MET A 365 -9.94 15.64 8.11
CA MET A 365 -9.72 14.60 7.12
C MET A 365 -9.60 13.25 7.82
N VAL A 366 -10.59 12.39 7.62
CA VAL A 366 -10.72 11.16 8.41
C VAL A 366 -11.14 9.97 7.56
N TYR A 367 -10.66 8.80 7.97
CA TYR A 367 -11.20 7.52 7.55
C TYR A 367 -12.24 7.04 8.56
N LEU A 368 -13.35 6.52 8.04
CA LEU A 368 -14.29 5.73 8.82
C LEU A 368 -14.05 4.25 8.50
N SER A 369 -13.69 3.47 9.54
CA SER A 369 -13.46 2.04 9.37
C SER A 369 -14.79 1.32 9.15
N VAL A 370 -14.88 0.51 8.10
CA VAL A 370 -16.04 -0.34 7.83
C VAL A 370 -15.76 -1.72 8.40
N ASP A 371 -16.46 -2.07 9.47
CA ASP A 371 -16.34 -3.36 10.15
C ASP A 371 -17.61 -3.67 10.96
N ASP A 372 -17.73 -4.91 11.42
CA ASP A 372 -18.73 -5.36 12.40
C ASP A 372 -17.98 -5.98 13.60
N PRO A 373 -17.53 -5.13 14.56
CA PRO A 373 -16.56 -5.53 15.56
C PRO A 373 -17.15 -6.53 16.55
N ILE A 374 -16.36 -7.56 16.85
CA ILE A 374 -16.68 -8.51 17.92
C ILE A 374 -16.12 -7.94 19.22
N MET A 375 -16.99 -7.69 20.19
CA MET A 375 -16.65 -7.09 21.47
C MET A 375 -16.27 -8.18 22.48
N ASP A 376 -15.24 -7.92 23.29
CA ASP A 376 -14.82 -8.83 24.35
C ASP A 376 -15.78 -8.72 25.56
N GLY A 377 -16.54 -9.80 25.79
CA GLY A 377 -17.51 -9.91 26.89
C GLY A 377 -16.90 -10.16 28.26
N SER A 378 -15.57 -10.26 28.39
CA SER A 378 -14.88 -10.36 29.69
C SER A 378 -15.04 -9.10 30.55
N LYS A 379 -15.28 -7.95 29.90
CA LYS A 379 -15.75 -6.74 30.56
C LYS A 379 -17.24 -6.92 30.87
N LYS A 380 -17.70 -6.67 32.10
CA LYS A 380 -19.14 -6.64 32.46
C LYS A 380 -19.84 -5.48 31.70
N LEU A 381 -20.17 -5.69 30.44
CA LEU A 381 -20.80 -4.70 29.57
C LEU A 381 -22.32 -4.76 29.78
N THR A 382 -22.91 -3.63 30.19
CA THR A 382 -24.34 -3.37 30.02
C THR A 382 -24.63 -3.07 28.54
N MET A 383 -25.90 -3.10 28.11
CA MET A 383 -26.26 -2.76 26.72
C MET A 383 -25.79 -1.35 26.32
N GLU A 384 -25.94 -0.37 27.21
CA GLU A 384 -25.46 1.00 27.00
C GLU A 384 -23.92 1.07 26.89
N ASN A 385 -23.21 0.33 27.75
CA ASN A 385 -21.75 0.24 27.66
C ASN A 385 -21.29 -0.47 26.38
N LEU A 386 -22.11 -1.38 25.82
CA LEU A 386 -21.79 -2.09 24.60
C LEU A 386 -21.84 -1.17 23.38
N GLU A 387 -22.90 -0.38 23.23
CA GLU A 387 -23.06 0.57 22.12
C GLU A 387 -21.92 1.59 22.09
N GLU A 388 -21.56 2.12 23.25
CA GLU A 388 -20.45 3.06 23.39
C GLU A 388 -19.09 2.42 23.05
N GLU A 389 -18.85 1.17 23.43
CA GLU A 389 -17.62 0.47 23.04
C GLU A 389 -17.58 0.11 21.54
N VAL A 390 -18.72 -0.16 20.92
CA VAL A 390 -18.83 -0.35 19.45
C VAL A 390 -18.52 0.97 18.72
N LEU A 391 -19.04 2.10 19.20
CA LEU A 391 -18.70 3.42 18.67
C LEU A 391 -17.20 3.67 18.75
N LYS A 392 -16.57 3.42 19.91
CA LYS A 392 -15.11 3.56 20.08
C LYS A 392 -14.32 2.67 19.11
N ALA A 393 -14.80 1.46 18.83
CA ALA A 393 -14.16 0.54 17.89
C ALA A 393 -14.23 1.06 16.45
N LEU A 394 -15.34 1.71 16.09
CA LEU A 394 -15.62 2.27 14.76
C LEU A 394 -15.41 3.79 14.68
N LYS A 395 -14.72 4.38 15.65
CA LYS A 395 -14.44 5.82 15.67
C LYS A 395 -13.67 6.24 14.44
N MET A 396 -13.92 7.46 13.98
CA MET A 396 -13.15 8.05 12.88
C MET A 396 -11.68 8.19 13.27
N LYS A 397 -10.81 8.02 12.28
CA LYS A 397 -9.36 8.10 12.45
C LYS A 397 -8.76 9.04 11.42
N GLY A 398 -7.92 9.95 11.88
CA GLY A 398 -7.17 10.85 11.03
C GLY A 398 -6.83 12.15 11.71
N ILE A 399 -6.96 13.26 10.98
CA ILE A 399 -6.48 14.58 11.41
C ILE A 399 -7.65 15.55 11.45
N VAL A 400 -7.79 16.24 12.57
CA VAL A 400 -8.87 17.19 12.87
C VAL A 400 -8.25 18.55 13.17
N ILE A 401 -8.95 19.63 12.83
CA ILE A 401 -8.50 20.98 13.15
C ILE A 401 -8.53 21.22 14.66
N ARG A 402 -7.50 21.88 15.18
CA ARG A 402 -7.31 22.18 16.60
C ARG A 402 -8.08 23.43 16.99
N ASP A 403 -9.40 23.34 16.91
CA ASP A 403 -10.33 24.41 17.28
C ASP A 403 -11.45 23.85 18.15
N LEU A 404 -11.55 24.33 19.40
CA LEU A 404 -12.52 23.82 20.37
C LEU A 404 -13.97 24.00 19.88
N LYS A 405 -14.29 25.09 19.18
CA LYS A 405 -15.64 25.30 18.65
C LYS A 405 -15.98 24.21 17.63
N VAL A 406 -15.05 23.95 16.71
CA VAL A 406 -15.23 22.92 15.67
C VAL A 406 -15.31 21.52 16.27
N ILE A 407 -14.48 21.21 17.26
CA ILE A 407 -14.50 19.90 17.95
C ILE A 407 -15.83 19.65 18.66
N LYS A 408 -16.38 20.65 19.35
CA LYS A 408 -17.69 20.54 20.02
C LYS A 408 -18.82 20.30 19.03
N GLU A 409 -18.75 20.92 17.85
CA GLU A 409 -19.73 20.68 16.78
C GLU A 409 -19.56 19.31 16.09
N MET A 410 -18.37 18.69 16.18
CA MET A 410 -18.17 17.30 15.75
C MET A 410 -18.68 16.29 16.77
N ASP A 411 -18.52 16.58 18.07
CA ASP A 411 -18.97 15.74 19.18
C ASP A 411 -19.29 16.57 20.43
N LYS A 412 -20.58 16.78 20.68
CA LYS A 412 -21.08 17.53 21.84
C LYS A 412 -20.86 16.79 23.17
N THR A 413 -20.65 15.47 23.14
CA THR A 413 -20.52 14.67 24.35
C THR A 413 -19.22 14.96 25.13
N ILE A 414 -18.20 15.50 24.45
CA ILE A 414 -16.90 15.84 25.05
C ILE A 414 -16.76 17.31 25.44
N GLU A 415 -17.83 18.10 25.35
CA GLU A 415 -17.78 19.55 25.64
C GLU A 415 -17.20 19.87 27.03
N LYS A 416 -17.49 19.04 28.05
CA LYS A 416 -17.02 19.21 29.43
C LYS A 416 -15.69 18.47 29.73
N GLY A 417 -14.99 17.99 28.70
CA GLY A 417 -13.80 17.15 28.81
C GLY A 417 -14.12 15.65 28.73
N GLY A 418 -13.15 14.85 28.31
CA GLY A 418 -13.30 13.42 28.06
C GLY A 418 -12.62 12.98 26.76
N THR A 419 -12.73 11.68 26.44
CA THR A 419 -12.26 11.12 25.16
C THR A 419 -13.46 10.89 24.27
N SER A 420 -13.42 11.38 23.03
CA SER A 420 -14.50 11.15 22.07
C SER A 420 -14.51 9.71 21.60
N SER A 421 -15.72 9.18 21.45
CA SER A 421 -15.97 7.86 20.86
C SER A 421 -16.20 7.93 19.35
N ILE A 422 -16.28 9.12 18.76
CA ILE A 422 -16.57 9.30 17.32
C ILE A 422 -15.42 9.95 16.53
N ILE A 423 -14.62 10.81 17.16
CA ILE A 423 -13.44 11.46 16.55
C ILE A 423 -12.16 11.17 17.35
N PRO A 424 -10.96 11.29 16.76
CA PRO A 424 -9.69 10.95 17.43
C PRO A 424 -9.20 12.08 18.35
N VAL A 425 -10.06 12.58 19.25
CA VAL A 425 -9.76 13.73 20.11
C VAL A 425 -10.09 13.43 21.58
N ALA A 426 -9.19 13.84 22.47
CA ALA A 426 -9.42 13.87 23.91
C ALA A 426 -9.21 15.27 24.49
N LEU A 427 -10.11 15.70 25.36
CA LEU A 427 -10.07 16.99 26.05
C LEU A 427 -9.89 16.75 27.55
N ASN A 428 -9.03 17.55 28.18
CA ASN A 428 -8.92 17.63 29.62
C ASN A 428 -10.06 18.47 30.18
N LYS A 429 -10.51 18.16 31.40
CA LYS A 429 -11.51 18.97 32.10
C LYS A 429 -11.00 20.41 32.27
N PRO A 430 -11.90 21.41 32.28
CA PRO A 430 -11.52 22.79 32.52
C PRO A 430 -10.75 22.93 33.85
N LYS A 431 -9.72 23.77 33.87
CA LYS A 431 -9.02 24.13 35.11
C LYS A 431 -9.94 24.98 35.99
N LYS A 432 -9.77 24.94 37.32
CA LYS A 432 -10.48 25.85 38.24
C LYS A 432 -10.28 27.29 37.78
N GLY A 433 -11.37 27.99 37.41
CA GLY A 433 -11.36 29.37 36.93
C GLY A 433 -11.36 29.54 35.40
N SER A 434 -11.41 28.46 34.62
CA SER A 434 -11.66 28.46 33.18
C SER A 434 -12.94 27.70 32.87
N ASP A 435 -13.77 28.22 31.98
CA ASP A 435 -14.97 27.53 31.49
C ASP A 435 -14.67 26.60 30.30
N GLU A 436 -13.48 26.73 29.70
CA GLU A 436 -13.11 25.95 28.51
C GLU A 436 -12.21 24.75 28.85
N ALA A 437 -12.50 23.63 28.19
CA ALA A 437 -11.69 22.42 28.22
C ALA A 437 -10.41 22.60 27.39
N GLU A 438 -9.30 21.99 27.82
CA GLU A 438 -8.02 22.06 27.09
C GLU A 438 -7.77 20.78 26.30
N PHE A 439 -7.18 20.87 25.11
CA PHE A 439 -6.74 19.68 24.39
C PHE A 439 -5.78 18.84 25.24
N SER A 440 -5.98 17.52 25.26
CA SER A 440 -5.03 16.61 25.90
C SER A 440 -3.66 16.73 25.25
N LYS A 441 -2.60 16.78 26.08
CA LYS A 441 -1.20 16.77 25.63
C LYS A 441 -0.86 15.54 24.80
N ASN A 442 -1.71 14.51 24.83
CA ASN A 442 -1.53 13.26 24.09
C ASN A 442 -2.23 13.20 22.74
N ASN A 443 -2.97 14.24 22.34
CA ASN A 443 -3.56 14.29 21.02
C ASN A 443 -2.47 14.40 19.94
N SER A 444 -2.43 13.40 19.05
CA SER A 444 -1.54 13.35 17.88
C SER A 444 -2.31 13.38 16.55
N SER A 445 -3.58 13.78 16.64
CA SER A 445 -4.56 13.84 15.54
C SER A 445 -5.16 15.22 15.39
N VAL A 446 -4.60 16.25 16.05
CA VAL A 446 -5.08 17.63 15.98
C VAL A 446 -4.01 18.52 15.35
N ILE A 447 -4.39 19.35 14.38
CA ILE A 447 -3.48 20.27 13.67
C ILE A 447 -4.01 21.70 13.75
N THR A 448 -3.14 22.70 13.88
CA THR A 448 -3.60 24.11 13.84
C THR A 448 -3.89 24.56 12.40
N TYR A 449 -4.54 25.71 12.24
CA TYR A 449 -4.80 26.29 10.92
C TYR A 449 -3.51 26.61 10.15
N GLU A 450 -2.51 27.15 10.85
CA GLU A 450 -1.20 27.49 10.30
C GLU A 450 -0.48 26.21 9.86
N GLY A 451 -0.41 25.19 10.72
CA GLY A 451 0.20 23.91 10.39
C GLY A 451 -0.52 23.18 9.25
N PHE A 452 -1.85 23.32 9.16
CA PHE A 452 -2.62 22.77 8.04
C PHE A 452 -2.29 23.48 6.73
N ASN A 453 -2.11 24.80 6.72
CA ASN A 453 -1.71 25.55 5.52
C ASN A 453 -0.27 25.21 5.06
N VAL A 454 0.66 25.00 5.99
CA VAL A 454 2.00 24.47 5.67
C VAL A 454 1.89 23.09 5.05
N LEU A 455 1.10 22.18 5.65
CA LEU A 455 0.90 20.83 5.14
C LEU A 455 0.26 20.84 3.73
N ARG A 456 -0.71 21.73 3.47
CA ARG A 456 -1.31 21.94 2.14
C ARG A 456 -0.27 22.34 1.11
N SER A 457 0.56 23.32 1.44
CA SER A 457 1.60 23.83 0.55
C SER A 457 2.65 22.75 0.27
N HIS A 458 3.06 22.01 1.30
CA HIS A 458 3.96 20.87 1.17
C HIS A 458 3.38 19.76 0.28
N MET A 459 2.09 19.45 0.44
CA MET A 459 1.40 18.46 -0.39
C MET A 459 1.38 18.89 -1.86
N LYS A 460 1.03 20.15 -2.16
CA LYS A 460 1.01 20.67 -3.54
C LYS A 460 2.37 20.53 -4.20
N GLU A 461 3.43 20.86 -3.47
CA GLU A 461 4.81 20.72 -3.93
C GLU A 461 5.21 19.26 -4.19
N LYS A 462 4.82 18.34 -3.31
CA LYS A 462 5.03 16.89 -3.51
C LYS A 462 4.30 16.37 -4.75
N VAL A 463 3.03 16.73 -4.91
CA VAL A 463 2.22 16.34 -6.06
C VAL A 463 2.82 16.89 -7.35
N ARG A 464 3.23 18.17 -7.35
CA ARG A 464 3.91 18.81 -8.47
C ARG A 464 5.16 18.05 -8.88
N LYS A 465 6.05 17.74 -7.93
CA LYS A 465 7.26 16.97 -8.18
C LYS A 465 6.97 15.58 -8.75
N VAL A 466 5.99 14.87 -8.20
CA VAL A 466 5.60 13.56 -8.74
C VAL A 466 5.10 13.67 -10.18
N CYS A 467 4.26 14.66 -10.49
CA CYS A 467 3.81 14.90 -11.86
C CYS A 467 4.97 15.22 -12.81
N GLU A 468 5.97 15.98 -12.37
CA GLU A 468 7.17 16.28 -13.15
C GLU A 468 8.01 15.03 -13.39
N ASP A 469 8.33 14.27 -12.34
CA ASP A 469 9.07 13.01 -12.45
C ASP A 469 8.38 12.05 -13.43
N MET A 470 7.05 11.98 -13.37
CA MET A 470 6.24 11.17 -14.29
C MET A 470 6.40 11.61 -15.75
N LEU A 471 6.38 12.93 -16.02
CA LEU A 471 6.50 13.49 -17.37
C LEU A 471 7.93 13.42 -17.93
N GLU A 472 8.93 13.44 -17.05
CA GLU A 472 10.34 13.19 -17.38
C GLU A 472 10.62 11.69 -17.65
N GLY A 473 9.63 10.81 -17.42
CA GLY A 473 9.72 9.40 -17.74
C GLY A 473 10.56 8.57 -16.78
N ILE A 474 10.68 9.03 -15.54
CA ILE A 474 11.38 8.32 -14.48
C ILE A 474 10.55 7.09 -14.10
N ILE A 475 11.11 5.89 -14.25
CA ILE A 475 10.43 4.61 -13.94
C ILE A 475 11.33 3.68 -13.12
N GLU A 476 12.15 4.26 -12.26
CA GLU A 476 13.13 3.55 -11.44
C GLU A 476 12.50 2.48 -10.52
N VAL A 477 13.27 1.41 -10.25
CA VAL A 477 12.89 0.35 -9.31
C VAL A 477 13.30 0.76 -7.89
N THR A 478 12.64 1.78 -7.34
CA THR A 478 12.91 2.32 -5.99
C THR A 478 11.64 2.28 -5.13
N PRO A 479 11.20 1.09 -4.68
CA PRO A 479 10.02 0.98 -3.84
C PRO A 479 10.20 1.74 -2.51
N CYS A 480 9.14 2.36 -2.03
CA CYS A 480 9.15 3.06 -0.75
C CYS A 480 9.17 2.07 0.42
N LYS A 481 9.97 2.40 1.44
CA LYS A 481 9.99 1.74 2.75
C LYS A 481 9.57 2.74 3.81
N ASN A 482 8.48 2.44 4.49
CA ASN A 482 7.83 3.32 5.45
C ASN A 482 7.82 2.68 6.85
N GLY A 483 8.89 2.91 7.61
CA GLY A 483 9.11 2.20 8.87
C GLY A 483 9.38 0.71 8.62
N LYS A 484 8.48 -0.17 9.10
CA LYS A 484 8.60 -1.63 8.94
C LYS A 484 7.94 -2.16 7.68
N SER A 485 6.95 -1.45 7.14
CA SER A 485 6.27 -1.86 5.91
C SER A 485 6.98 -1.28 4.69
N TYR A 486 6.86 -1.96 3.57
CA TYR A 486 7.38 -1.52 2.29
C TYR A 486 6.38 -1.86 1.19
N TYR A 487 6.39 -1.08 0.12
CA TYR A 487 5.36 -1.16 -0.92
C TYR A 487 5.27 -2.54 -1.59
N CYS A 488 6.39 -3.26 -1.68
CA CYS A 488 6.43 -4.55 -2.36
C CYS A 488 5.58 -5.65 -1.69
N GLU A 489 5.24 -5.53 -0.40
CA GLU A 489 4.39 -6.50 0.31
C GLU A 489 3.01 -6.70 -0.36
N PHE A 490 2.52 -5.67 -1.05
CA PHE A 490 1.22 -5.66 -1.73
C PHE A 490 1.35 -5.51 -3.24
N CYS A 491 2.57 -5.62 -3.79
CA CYS A 491 2.83 -5.40 -5.21
C CYS A 491 2.66 -6.68 -6.02
N GLU A 492 1.77 -6.63 -7.00
CA GLU A 492 1.47 -7.72 -7.94
C GLU A 492 2.56 -7.92 -9.02
N PHE A 493 3.54 -6.99 -9.08
CA PHE A 493 4.52 -6.90 -10.17
C PHE A 493 5.96 -7.19 -9.74
N SER A 494 6.17 -7.81 -8.58
CA SER A 494 7.49 -8.14 -8.04
C SER A 494 8.32 -9.03 -8.97
N SER A 495 7.68 -9.98 -9.67
CA SER A 495 8.32 -10.85 -10.65
C SER A 495 8.78 -10.14 -11.93
N ILE A 496 8.21 -8.96 -12.22
CA ILE A 496 8.57 -8.14 -13.38
C ILE A 496 9.72 -7.21 -13.01
N CYS A 497 9.69 -6.59 -11.83
CA CYS A 497 10.71 -5.61 -11.44
C CYS A 497 12.05 -6.24 -11.05
N GLN A 498 12.05 -7.51 -10.61
CA GLN A 498 13.25 -8.24 -10.19
C GLN A 498 14.10 -7.46 -9.18
N PHE A 499 13.44 -6.70 -8.31
CA PHE A 499 14.10 -5.91 -7.27
C PHE A 499 14.88 -6.84 -6.34
N ASP A 500 16.18 -6.59 -6.21
CA ASP A 500 17.09 -7.42 -5.43
C ASP A 500 18.04 -6.55 -4.61
N GLU A 501 17.84 -6.52 -3.29
CA GLU A 501 18.68 -5.73 -2.35
C GLU A 501 20.15 -6.20 -2.32
N THR A 502 20.46 -7.41 -2.79
CA THR A 502 21.85 -7.88 -2.88
C THR A 502 22.60 -7.17 -4.02
N MET A 503 21.89 -6.61 -5.00
CA MET A 503 22.47 -5.74 -6.01
C MET A 503 22.61 -4.32 -5.45
N ALA A 504 23.84 -3.81 -5.34
CA ALA A 504 24.14 -2.49 -4.75
C ALA A 504 23.32 -1.30 -5.31
N ILE A 505 22.79 -1.42 -6.53
CA ILE A 505 21.98 -0.38 -7.19
C ILE A 505 20.49 -0.39 -6.81
N ASN A 506 19.96 -1.51 -6.31
CA ASN A 506 18.56 -1.65 -5.93
C ASN A 506 18.42 -1.38 -4.43
N ASN A 507 17.88 -0.19 -4.10
CA ASN A 507 17.69 0.23 -2.73
C ASN A 507 16.25 0.71 -2.51
N PHE A 508 15.74 0.46 -1.30
CA PHE A 508 14.49 1.07 -0.88
C PHE A 508 14.63 2.58 -0.72
N LYS A 509 13.61 3.31 -1.17
CA LYS A 509 13.43 4.72 -0.81
C LYS A 509 12.89 4.81 0.61
N VAL A 510 13.79 5.00 1.58
CA VAL A 510 13.44 5.07 3.00
C VAL A 510 12.76 6.41 3.29
N MET A 511 11.50 6.35 3.73
CA MET A 511 10.72 7.55 4.03
C MET A 511 10.97 7.99 5.48
N PRO A 512 11.42 9.24 5.71
CA PRO A 512 11.72 9.71 7.06
C PRO A 512 10.44 9.76 7.89
N ARG A 513 10.52 9.25 9.12
CA ARG A 513 9.40 9.30 10.07
C ARG A 513 9.82 10.05 11.31
N LYS A 514 8.97 10.98 11.75
CA LYS A 514 9.11 11.74 12.98
C LYS A 514 8.03 11.31 13.97
N ASN A 515 8.22 11.64 15.25
CA ASN A 515 7.13 11.53 16.20
C ASN A 515 5.95 12.39 15.71
N LYS A 516 4.73 11.85 15.72
CA LYS A 516 3.54 12.56 15.22
C LYS A 516 3.38 13.94 15.85
N LYS A 517 3.62 14.06 17.16
CA LYS A 517 3.49 15.34 17.88
C LYS A 517 4.55 16.35 17.46
N GLU A 518 5.80 15.90 17.33
CA GLU A 518 6.92 16.74 16.90
C GLU A 518 6.69 17.26 15.47
N LEU A 519 6.20 16.41 14.57
CA LEU A 519 5.86 16.82 13.20
C LEU A 519 4.73 17.85 13.19
N LEU A 520 3.66 17.64 13.95
CA LEU A 520 2.56 18.62 14.05
C LEU A 520 3.04 19.96 14.63
N GLN A 521 3.91 19.93 15.65
CA GLN A 521 4.52 21.13 16.23
C GLN A 521 5.44 21.83 15.23
N GLN A 522 6.23 21.09 14.46
CA GLN A 522 7.07 21.65 13.41
C GLN A 522 6.24 22.39 12.36
N LEU A 523 5.16 21.76 11.88
CA LEU A 523 4.24 22.39 10.92
C LEU A 523 3.62 23.68 11.50
N GLU A 524 3.25 23.68 12.78
CA GLU A 524 2.73 24.86 13.47
C GLU A 524 3.77 26.00 13.56
N VAL A 525 5.02 25.68 13.92
CA VAL A 525 6.11 26.66 14.03
C VAL A 525 6.46 27.25 12.66
N GLU A 526 6.56 26.42 11.62
CA GLU A 526 6.79 26.88 10.25
C GLU A 526 5.68 27.81 9.77
N GLY A 527 4.43 27.50 10.10
CA GLY A 527 3.29 28.34 9.74
C GLY A 527 3.32 29.71 10.43
N LYS A 528 3.71 29.75 11.71
CA LYS A 528 3.87 31.02 12.47
C LYS A 528 5.08 31.84 12.04
N GLY A 529 6.16 31.19 11.60
CA GLY A 529 7.38 31.86 11.12
C GLY A 529 7.24 32.49 9.73
N GLY A 530 6.29 31.99 8.91
CA GLY A 530 5.99 32.53 7.58
C GLY A 530 5.23 33.86 7.59
N GLU A 531 4.42 34.13 8.62
CA GLU A 531 3.66 35.39 8.75
C GLU A 531 4.52 36.61 9.15
N GLY A 532 5.81 36.41 9.45
CA GLY A 532 6.75 37.47 9.83
C GLY A 532 7.61 38.05 8.70
N ASN A 533 7.47 37.54 7.46
CA ASN A 533 8.32 37.89 6.31
C ASN A 533 7.50 38.16 5.02
N GLU A 534 6.24 38.61 5.14
CA GLU A 534 5.49 39.23 4.03
C GLU A 534 5.46 40.75 4.16
#